data_AF-A0A1M7K2X2-F1
#
_entry.id   AF-A0A1M7K2X2-F1
#
_cell.length_a   1.000
_cell.length_b   1.000
_cell.length_c   1.000
_cell.angle_alpha   90.00
_cell.angle_beta   90.00
_cell.angle_gamma   90.00
#
_symmetry.space_group_name_H-M   'P 1'
#
loop_
_entity.id
_entity.type
_entity.pdbx_description
1 polymer ?
#
loop_
_entity_poly.entity_id
_entity_poly.type
_entity_poly.pdbx_seq_one_letter_code
_entity_poly.pdbx_strand_id
1 'polypeptide(L)'
;MGKDREYVRTTCFRFNMENPEHAKAWNYLHNYDKDKIKSTNVAAITAVNDYFDRMWKLADDPYFETRQREERFVEQIVSEVGKAFIAEMPKFLASLMLSLNRGYPMQTAPMQAVSVGTENSRGYAEDGYNNVTEDKKTADDDDYSGIDFDFIGG
;
A
#
# COMPACT_ATOMS: atom_id res chain seq x y z
N MET A 1 18.52 54.65 -26.89
CA MET A 1 18.77 53.26 -26.45
C MET A 1 18.89 53.25 -24.94
N GLY A 2 17.92 52.70 -24.22
CA GLY A 2 17.93 52.61 -22.76
C GLY A 2 17.06 51.45 -22.32
N LYS A 3 17.55 50.23 -22.52
CA LYS A 3 16.85 48.97 -22.25
C LYS A 3 17.05 48.53 -20.79
N ASP A 4 15.95 48.14 -20.15
CA ASP A 4 15.82 46.97 -19.28
C ASP A 4 16.61 46.92 -17.95
N ARG A 5 16.50 47.95 -17.08
CA ARG A 5 17.03 47.87 -15.70
C ARG A 5 15.96 47.75 -14.59
N GLU A 6 14.80 47.19 -14.90
CA GLU A 6 13.66 47.11 -13.95
C GLU A 6 13.17 45.67 -13.69
N TYR A 7 14.08 44.69 -13.58
CA TYR A 7 13.71 43.29 -13.27
C TYR A 7 14.41 42.69 -12.05
N VAL A 8 15.16 43.49 -11.28
CA VAL A 8 15.82 43.02 -10.06
C VAL A 8 15.14 43.67 -8.85
N ARG A 9 14.56 42.83 -7.99
CA ARG A 9 13.98 43.24 -6.70
C ARG A 9 14.80 42.64 -5.57
N THR A 10 15.04 43.41 -4.52
CA THR A 10 15.84 42.98 -3.36
C THR A 10 14.98 43.03 -2.12
N THR A 11 15.05 41.95 -1.34
CA THR A 11 14.42 41.83 -0.03
C THR A 11 15.49 41.43 0.98
N CYS A 12 15.54 42.09 2.14
CA CYS A 12 16.50 41.80 3.20
C CYS A 12 15.82 41.05 4.35
N PHE A 13 16.46 40.00 4.84
CA PHE A 13 16.00 39.24 6.00
C PHE A 13 16.75 39.65 7.26
N ARG A 14 16.03 39.82 8.37
CA ARG A 14 16.62 39.99 9.71
C ARG A 14 16.37 38.74 10.53
N PHE A 15 17.44 38.16 11.05
CA PHE A 15 17.38 36.95 11.87
C PHE A 15 17.54 37.33 13.34
N ASN A 16 16.58 36.93 14.17
CA ASN A 16 16.72 37.06 15.62
C ASN A 16 17.48 35.83 16.14
N MET A 17 18.67 36.03 16.71
CA MET A 17 19.49 34.92 17.22
C MET A 17 18.93 34.28 18.50
N GLU A 18 18.00 34.95 19.20
CA GLU A 18 17.29 34.37 20.35
C GLU A 18 16.21 33.36 19.92
N ASN A 19 15.70 33.48 18.68
CA ASN A 19 14.75 32.53 18.13
C ASN A 19 15.51 31.36 17.49
N PRO A 20 15.33 30.12 17.97
CA PRO A 20 16.07 28.97 17.48
C PRO A 20 15.83 28.71 15.98
N GLU A 21 14.64 28.98 15.45
CA GLU A 21 14.35 28.79 14.03
C GLU A 21 15.08 29.81 13.14
N HIS A 22 15.17 31.06 13.59
CA HIS A 22 15.93 32.10 12.87
C HIS A 22 17.44 31.81 12.93
N ALA A 23 17.96 31.37 14.08
CA ALA A 23 19.36 30.97 14.21
C ALA A 23 19.71 29.76 13.32
N LYS A 24 18.80 28.77 13.27
CA LYS A 24 18.91 27.60 12.39
C LYS A 24 18.90 28.01 10.91
N ALA A 25 17.96 28.85 10.50
CA ALA A 25 17.90 29.38 9.13
C ALA A 25 19.17 30.17 8.76
N TRP A 26 19.67 31.00 9.67
CA TRP A 26 20.94 31.71 9.50
C TRP A 26 22.10 30.74 9.27
N ASN A 27 22.20 29.69 10.09
CA ASN A 27 23.25 28.68 9.94
C ASN A 27 23.16 27.93 8.60
N TYR A 28 21.97 27.51 8.16
CA TYR A 28 21.83 26.87 6.84
C TYR A 28 22.21 27.79 5.69
N LEU A 29 21.91 29.08 5.83
CA LEU A 29 22.19 30.07 4.81
C LEU A 29 23.69 30.43 4.72
N HIS A 30 24.48 30.15 5.75
CA HIS A 30 25.92 30.50 5.78
C HIS A 30 26.87 29.30 5.78
N ASN A 31 26.42 28.14 6.26
CA ASN A 31 27.22 26.94 6.41
C ASN A 31 26.82 25.85 5.39
N TYR A 32 26.39 26.25 4.20
CA TYR A 32 26.10 25.30 3.12
C TYR A 32 27.36 24.93 2.33
N ASP A 33 27.32 23.76 1.72
CA ASP A 33 28.35 23.28 0.81
C ASP A 33 28.33 24.10 -0.49
N LYS A 34 29.38 24.89 -0.70
CA LYS A 34 29.52 25.80 -1.85
C LYS A 34 29.66 25.05 -3.17
N ASP A 35 30.06 23.78 -3.14
CA ASP A 35 30.17 22.96 -4.34
C ASP A 35 28.78 22.49 -4.82
N LYS A 36 27.82 22.38 -3.90
CA LYS A 36 26.44 21.97 -4.19
C LYS A 36 25.51 23.15 -4.49
N ILE A 37 25.71 24.29 -3.83
CA ILE A 37 24.86 25.46 -3.98
C ILE A 37 25.70 26.65 -4.43
N LYS A 38 25.41 27.12 -5.65
CA LYS A 38 26.19 28.18 -6.33
C LYS A 38 26.17 29.52 -5.61
N SER A 39 25.10 29.84 -4.87
CA SER A 39 25.02 31.07 -4.08
C SER A 39 23.93 31.01 -3.00
N THR A 40 24.10 31.86 -2.00
CA THR A 40 23.15 32.07 -0.92
C THR A 40 21.79 32.55 -1.43
N ASN A 41 21.79 33.39 -2.48
CA ASN A 41 20.56 33.87 -3.12
C ASN A 41 19.80 32.73 -3.80
N VAL A 42 20.50 31.83 -4.50
CA VAL A 42 19.89 30.63 -5.10
C VAL A 42 19.33 29.73 -4.00
N ALA A 43 20.08 29.50 -2.91
CA ALA A 43 19.58 28.73 -1.77
C ALA A 43 18.29 29.32 -1.19
N ALA A 44 18.26 30.64 -0.98
CA ALA A 44 17.09 31.33 -0.44
C ALA A 44 15.87 31.24 -1.38
N ILE A 45 16.07 31.45 -2.69
CA ILE A 45 15.00 31.34 -3.69
C ILE A 45 14.45 29.91 -3.72
N THR A 46 15.33 28.90 -3.77
CA THR A 46 14.91 27.49 -3.78
C THR A 46 14.12 27.14 -2.51
N ALA A 47 14.58 27.57 -1.34
CA ALA A 47 13.88 27.30 -0.08
C ALA A 47 12.49 27.96 -0.02
N VAL A 48 12.36 29.20 -0.52
CA VAL A 48 11.07 29.90 -0.60
C VAL A 48 10.12 29.16 -1.54
N ASN A 49 10.56 28.82 -2.75
CA ASN A 49 9.74 28.08 -3.71
C ASN A 49 9.31 26.72 -3.14
N ASP A 50 10.24 25.94 -2.58
CA ASP A 50 9.96 24.64 -1.98
C ASP A 50 8.97 24.72 -0.80
N TYR A 51 9.03 25.78 0.02
CA TYR A 51 8.05 26.01 1.07
C TYR A 51 6.64 26.21 0.52
N PHE A 52 6.47 27.10 -0.46
CA PHE A 52 5.16 27.40 -1.03
C PHE A 52 4.63 26.27 -1.92
N ASP A 53 5.49 25.61 -2.70
CA ASP A 53 5.14 24.44 -3.49
C ASP A 53 4.62 23.30 -2.61
N ARG A 54 5.27 23.03 -1.48
CA ARG A 54 4.77 22.06 -0.49
C ARG A 54 3.44 22.50 0.12
N MET A 55 3.33 23.78 0.49
CA MET A 55 2.11 24.31 1.09
C MET A 55 0.91 24.19 0.14
N TRP A 56 1.10 24.45 -1.15
CA TRP A 56 0.05 24.28 -2.15
C TRP A 56 -0.24 22.81 -2.46
N LYS A 57 0.78 21.95 -2.53
CA LYS A 57 0.56 20.50 -2.67
C LYS A 57 -0.20 19.89 -1.50
N LEU A 58 0.02 20.39 -0.28
CA LEU A 58 -0.74 19.98 0.91
C LEU A 58 -2.17 20.54 0.89
N ALA A 59 -2.37 21.73 0.34
CA ALA A 59 -3.71 22.28 0.14
C ALA A 59 -4.51 21.52 -0.94
N ASP A 60 -3.82 20.96 -1.94
CA ASP A 60 -4.37 20.12 -3.01
C ASP A 60 -4.28 18.62 -2.71
N ASP A 61 -3.87 18.22 -1.50
CA ASP A 61 -3.78 16.81 -1.13
C ASP A 61 -5.20 16.22 -0.98
N PRO A 62 -5.59 15.23 -1.81
CA PRO A 62 -6.92 14.61 -1.76
C PRO A 62 -7.23 13.93 -0.42
N TYR A 63 -6.21 13.62 0.39
CA TYR A 63 -6.36 13.03 1.73
C TYR A 63 -6.47 14.07 2.85
N PHE A 64 -6.33 15.35 2.53
CA PHE A 64 -6.69 16.48 3.40
C PHE A 64 -8.12 17.00 3.13
N GLU A 65 -8.98 16.22 2.46
CA GLU A 65 -10.41 16.31 2.77
C GLU A 65 -10.54 16.13 4.29
N THR A 66 -11.04 17.16 4.98
CA THR A 66 -11.01 17.25 6.45
C THR A 66 -11.35 15.92 7.10
N ARG A 67 -10.73 15.57 8.24
CA ARG A 67 -11.06 14.36 9.02
C ARG A 67 -12.58 14.12 9.18
N GLN A 68 -13.36 15.20 9.24
CA GLN A 68 -14.83 15.16 9.25
C GLN A 68 -15.46 14.60 7.96
N ARG A 69 -14.88 14.84 6.80
CA ARG A 69 -15.33 14.30 5.51
C ARG A 69 -14.92 12.83 5.36
N GLU A 70 -13.73 12.45 5.83
CA GLU A 70 -13.34 11.05 5.95
C GLU A 70 -14.30 10.28 6.87
N GLU A 71 -14.60 10.81 8.05
CA GLU A 71 -15.54 10.20 9.00
C GLU A 71 -16.94 10.02 8.38
N ARG A 72 -17.43 10.99 7.60
CA ARG A 72 -18.70 10.88 6.86
C ARG A 72 -18.64 9.85 5.74
N PHE A 73 -17.52 9.77 5.02
CA PHE A 73 -17.33 8.78 3.97
C PHE A 73 -17.32 7.36 4.55
N VAL A 74 -16.61 7.15 5.66
CA VAL A 74 -16.60 5.88 6.38
C VAL A 74 -17.99 5.52 6.89
N GLU A 75 -18.72 6.47 7.49
CA GLU A 75 -20.09 6.26 7.95
C GLU A 75 -21.03 5.86 6.79
N GLN A 76 -20.91 6.51 5.64
CA GLN A 76 -21.67 6.15 4.43
C GLN A 76 -21.36 4.73 3.95
N ILE A 77 -20.08 4.35 3.87
CA ILE A 77 -19.69 3.00 3.48
C ILE A 77 -20.24 1.96 4.46
N VAL A 78 -20.03 2.15 5.77
CA VAL A 78 -20.50 1.21 6.80
C VAL A 78 -22.02 1.08 6.75
N SER A 79 -22.73 2.19 6.55
CA SER A 79 -24.19 2.19 6.43
C SER A 79 -24.67 1.41 5.21
N GLU A 80 -24.12 1.67 4.02
CA GLU A 80 -24.53 1.01 2.79
C GLU A 80 -24.17 -0.48 2.79
N VAL A 81 -22.99 -0.85 3.28
CA VAL A 81 -22.60 -2.25 3.45
C VAL A 81 -23.53 -2.95 4.45
N GLY A 82 -23.87 -2.29 5.57
CA GLY A 82 -24.82 -2.83 6.54
C GLY A 82 -26.20 -3.08 5.94
N LYS A 83 -26.72 -2.15 5.11
CA LYS A 83 -28.00 -2.32 4.40
C LYS A 83 -27.94 -3.47 3.40
N ALA A 84 -26.88 -3.55 2.60
CA ALA A 84 -26.68 -4.63 1.63
C ALA A 84 -26.60 -5.99 2.33
N PHE A 85 -25.87 -6.07 3.45
CA PHE A 85 -25.77 -7.27 4.25
C PHE A 85 -27.14 -7.72 4.78
N ILE A 86 -27.91 -6.81 5.40
CA ILE A 86 -29.26 -7.11 5.89
C ILE A 86 -30.20 -7.57 4.76
N ALA A 87 -30.08 -6.98 3.56
CA ALA A 87 -30.89 -7.37 2.40
C ALA A 87 -30.55 -8.78 1.87
N GLU A 88 -29.28 -9.20 1.94
CA GLU A 88 -28.82 -10.51 1.48
C GLU A 88 -28.95 -11.61 2.55
N MET A 89 -29.07 -11.25 3.83
CA MET A 89 -29.20 -12.19 4.96
C MET A 89 -30.30 -13.25 4.78
N PRO A 90 -31.53 -12.93 4.35
CA PRO A 90 -32.57 -13.93 4.15
C PRO A 90 -32.23 -14.95 3.07
N LYS A 91 -31.59 -14.52 1.98
CA LYS A 91 -31.17 -15.40 0.88
C LYS A 91 -30.04 -16.33 1.35
N PHE A 92 -29.08 -15.79 2.09
CA PHE A 92 -28.01 -16.57 2.71
C PHE A 92 -28.58 -17.62 3.67
N LEU A 93 -29.51 -17.25 4.56
CA LEU A 93 -30.16 -18.20 5.48
C LEU A 93 -30.94 -19.28 4.73
N ALA A 94 -31.67 -18.92 3.68
CA ALA A 94 -32.40 -19.88 2.86
C ALA A 94 -31.45 -20.86 2.16
N SER A 95 -30.34 -20.38 1.61
CA SER A 95 -29.30 -21.20 1.00
C SER A 95 -28.64 -22.15 2.02
N LEU A 96 -28.34 -21.65 3.22
CA LEU A 96 -27.80 -22.45 4.32
C LEU A 96 -28.78 -23.54 4.74
N MET A 97 -30.06 -23.19 4.95
CA MET A 97 -31.10 -24.17 5.32
C MET A 97 -31.32 -25.21 4.23
N LEU A 98 -31.28 -24.82 2.96
CA LEU A 98 -31.37 -25.75 1.83
C LEU A 98 -30.16 -26.69 1.79
N SER A 99 -28.96 -26.17 2.05
CA SER A 99 -27.72 -26.95 2.12
C SER A 99 -27.73 -27.94 3.28
N LEU A 100 -28.25 -27.54 4.45
CA LEU A 100 -28.41 -28.41 5.62
C LEU A 100 -29.52 -29.46 5.43
N ASN A 101 -30.58 -29.12 4.68
CA ASN A 101 -31.69 -30.03 4.40
C ASN A 101 -31.39 -30.99 3.22
N ARG A 102 -30.36 -30.72 2.42
CA ARG A 102 -29.77 -31.73 1.54
C ARG A 102 -28.97 -32.70 2.41
N GLY A 103 -29.65 -33.72 2.93
CA GLY A 103 -29.00 -34.87 3.53
C GLY A 103 -27.87 -35.38 2.62
N TYR A 104 -26.73 -35.73 3.22
CA TYR A 104 -25.55 -36.25 2.53
C TYR A 104 -25.95 -37.20 1.40
N PRO A 105 -25.57 -36.96 0.13
CA PRO A 105 -25.61 -38.03 -0.85
C PRO A 105 -24.55 -39.05 -0.41
N MET A 106 -25.00 -40.15 0.21
CA MET A 106 -24.19 -41.36 0.33
C MET A 106 -23.89 -41.84 -1.08
N GLN A 107 -22.77 -41.41 -1.64
CA GLN A 107 -22.24 -41.93 -2.88
C GLN A 107 -21.66 -43.31 -2.59
N THR A 108 -22.48 -44.37 -2.70
CA THR A 108 -21.98 -45.73 -2.76
C THR A 108 -21.34 -45.95 -4.13
N ALA A 109 -20.07 -45.60 -4.27
CA ALA A 109 -19.26 -46.06 -5.40
C ALA A 109 -18.88 -47.54 -5.16
N PRO A 110 -19.14 -48.46 -6.10
CA PRO A 110 -18.63 -49.83 -5.98
C PRO A 110 -17.10 -49.82 -6.10
N MET A 111 -16.42 -50.37 -5.08
CA MET A 111 -14.99 -50.67 -5.14
C MET A 111 -14.73 -51.62 -6.33
N GLN A 112 -13.94 -51.18 -7.30
CA GLN A 112 -13.39 -52.08 -8.32
C GLN A 112 -12.13 -52.74 -7.78
N ALA A 113 -12.11 -54.07 -7.89
CA ALA A 113 -11.05 -54.94 -7.41
C ALA A 113 -9.72 -54.67 -8.11
N VAL A 114 -8.65 -54.77 -7.32
CA VAL A 114 -7.24 -54.69 -7.72
C VAL A 114 -6.92 -55.74 -8.79
N SER A 115 -6.37 -55.29 -9.92
CA SER A 115 -5.66 -56.13 -10.88
C SER A 115 -4.19 -56.21 -10.43
N VAL A 116 -3.78 -57.42 -10.05
CA VAL A 116 -2.39 -57.81 -9.76
C VAL A 116 -1.66 -57.99 -11.09
N GLY A 117 -0.52 -57.31 -11.26
CA GLY A 117 0.34 -57.40 -12.44
C GLY A 117 1.80 -57.05 -12.15
N THR A 118 2.55 -58.06 -11.71
CA THR A 118 3.97 -58.38 -11.98
C THR A 118 5.06 -57.31 -11.91
N GLU A 119 5.79 -57.36 -10.80
CA GLU A 119 7.27 -57.37 -10.64
C GLU A 119 8.15 -56.53 -11.59
N ASN A 120 8.91 -55.58 -11.01
CA ASN A 120 10.37 -55.63 -11.18
C ASN A 120 11.11 -54.99 -9.99
N SER A 121 12.17 -55.65 -9.58
CA SER A 121 12.92 -55.51 -8.34
C SER A 121 14.24 -54.76 -8.57
N ARG A 122 14.61 -53.92 -7.58
CA ARG A 122 15.95 -53.36 -7.25
C ARG A 122 15.70 -52.27 -6.19
N GLY A 123 16.20 -52.23 -4.97
CA GLY A 123 17.27 -52.94 -4.26
C GLY A 123 17.83 -51.96 -3.22
N TYR A 124 17.57 -52.26 -1.94
CA TYR A 124 18.25 -51.89 -0.67
C TYR A 124 18.84 -50.48 -0.38
N ALA A 125 18.26 -49.86 0.66
CA ALA A 125 18.82 -49.17 1.85
C ALA A 125 19.95 -48.11 1.71
N GLU A 126 19.79 -46.95 2.38
CA GLU A 126 20.43 -46.63 3.68
C GLU A 126 20.18 -45.16 4.09
N ASP A 127 20.13 -44.94 5.40
CA ASP A 127 19.90 -43.69 6.12
C ASP A 127 20.92 -42.58 5.85
N GLY A 128 20.48 -41.31 5.98
CA GLY A 128 21.39 -40.17 5.98
C GLY A 128 20.71 -38.86 6.32
N TYR A 129 20.69 -38.52 7.62
CA TYR A 129 20.48 -37.14 8.07
C TYR A 129 21.61 -36.25 7.56
N ASN A 130 21.30 -35.07 7.03
CA ASN A 130 22.13 -33.86 7.19
C ASN A 130 21.30 -32.59 7.04
N ASN A 131 21.50 -31.69 8.00
CA ASN A 131 20.89 -30.37 8.10
C ASN A 131 21.69 -29.30 7.33
N VAL A 132 20.99 -28.17 7.10
CA VAL A 132 21.45 -26.77 6.91
C VAL A 132 21.97 -26.39 5.52
N THR A 133 21.20 -25.56 4.81
CA THR A 133 21.54 -24.12 4.68
C THR A 133 20.30 -23.27 4.39
N GLU A 134 20.17 -22.18 5.13
CA GLU A 134 19.17 -21.12 4.97
C GLU A 134 19.23 -20.54 3.56
N ASP A 135 18.08 -20.49 2.87
CA ASP A 135 17.87 -19.54 1.78
C ASP A 135 16.60 -18.73 2.06
N LYS A 136 16.86 -17.45 2.32
CA LYS A 136 15.93 -16.37 2.58
C LYS A 136 15.03 -16.15 1.37
N LYS A 137 13.78 -16.62 1.42
CA LYS A 137 12.78 -16.31 0.40
C LYS A 137 12.06 -15.00 0.77
N THR A 138 12.45 -13.94 0.07
CA THR A 138 11.74 -12.66 0.02
C THR A 138 10.28 -12.90 -0.39
N ALA A 139 9.37 -12.35 0.42
CA ALA A 139 7.97 -12.17 0.06
C ALA A 139 7.93 -11.13 -1.06
N ASP A 140 7.44 -11.53 -2.22
CA ASP A 140 6.67 -10.74 -3.18
C ASP A 140 6.28 -11.71 -4.31
N ASP A 141 5.09 -11.51 -4.86
CA ASP A 141 4.43 -12.30 -5.92
C ASP A 141 3.53 -13.47 -5.44
N ASP A 142 2.49 -13.13 -4.66
CA ASP A 142 1.28 -13.95 -4.59
C ASP A 142 0.51 -13.79 -5.92
N ASP A 143 0.68 -14.77 -6.81
CA ASP A 143 -0.03 -14.85 -8.09
C ASP A 143 -1.51 -15.24 -7.86
N TYR A 144 -2.36 -14.21 -7.78
CA TYR A 144 -3.81 -14.35 -7.63
C TYR A 144 -4.56 -14.62 -8.95
N SER A 145 -3.85 -14.87 -10.06
CA SER A 145 -4.49 -15.20 -11.35
C SER A 145 -5.24 -16.53 -11.35
N GLY A 146 -5.06 -17.36 -10.31
CA GLY A 146 -5.77 -18.61 -10.11
C GLY A 146 -7.09 -18.52 -9.33
N ILE A 147 -7.53 -17.33 -8.91
CA ILE A 147 -8.84 -17.19 -8.25
C ILE A 147 -9.95 -17.23 -9.30
N ASP A 148 -10.67 -18.34 -9.33
CA ASP A 148 -11.91 -18.50 -10.09
C ASP A 148 -13.08 -17.83 -9.34
N PHE A 149 -13.59 -16.72 -9.89
CA PHE A 149 -14.72 -15.96 -9.34
C PHE A 149 -16.08 -16.43 -9.85
N ASP A 150 -16.12 -17.47 -10.70
CA ASP A 150 -17.36 -17.94 -11.33
C ASP A 150 -18.27 -18.71 -10.34
N PHE A 151 -17.82 -18.95 -9.11
CA PHE A 151 -18.64 -19.54 -8.05
C PHE A 151 -19.82 -18.66 -7.60
N ILE A 152 -19.83 -17.35 -7.90
CA ILE A 152 -20.88 -16.42 -7.44
C ILE A 152 -22.08 -16.32 -8.41
N GLY A 153 -22.05 -16.97 -9.58
CA GLY A 153 -23.12 -16.80 -10.58
C GLY A 153 -23.54 -18.07 -11.30
N GLY A 154 -24.62 -18.71 -10.84
CA GLY A 154 -25.32 -19.78 -11.55
C GLY A 154 -26.33 -20.54 -10.69
#